data_AF-A0A7J8VX28-F1
#
_entry.id   AF-A0A7J8VX28-F1
#
_cell.length_a   1.000
_cell.length_b   1.000
_cell.length_c   1.000
_cell.angle_alpha   90.00
_cell.angle_beta   90.00
_cell.angle_gamma   90.00
#
_symmetry.space_group_name_H-M   'P 1'
#
loop_
_entity.id
_entity.type
_entity.pdbx_description
1 polymer ?
#
loop_
_entity_poly.entity_id
_entity_poly.type
_entity_poly.pdbx_seq_one_letter_code
_entity_poly.pdbx_strand_id
1 'polypeptide(L)'
;MKLYAESLARFQGGSPYIYPLYGLGELPQAFARLSAVYGGTYMLNKPECKVEFDSDGKVIGVTSEGETAKCNKVVCDPSYLSDKVKKVGKVARAVCVMSHPIPDTNDSHSAQVILPQKQLGRKSDMYVFCCSYAHNVAPKGKYIAFVSAEAETDNPEQELKPGVDLLGSVDEIFYDTYDRY
;
A
#
# COMPACT_ATOMS: atom_id res chain seq x y z
N MET A 1 14.01 -9.15 -16.28
CA MET A 1 13.35 -9.19 -17.61
C MET A 1 12.47 -10.41 -17.83
N LYS A 2 12.92 -11.65 -17.52
CA LYS A 2 12.10 -12.86 -17.72
C LYS A 2 10.71 -12.79 -17.06
N LEU A 3 10.64 -12.46 -15.77
CA LEU A 3 9.37 -12.32 -15.05
C LEU A 3 8.42 -11.29 -15.68
N TYR A 4 8.94 -10.12 -16.09
CA TYR A 4 8.12 -9.09 -16.73
C TYR A 4 7.51 -9.60 -18.04
N ALA A 5 8.33 -10.24 -18.89
CA ALA A 5 7.89 -10.76 -20.17
C ALA A 5 6.86 -11.90 -20.00
N GLU A 6 7.09 -12.79 -19.04
CA GLU A 6 6.16 -13.88 -18.71
C GLU A 6 4.83 -13.34 -18.19
N SER A 7 4.86 -12.34 -17.29
CA SER A 7 3.64 -11.70 -16.79
C SER A 7 2.87 -10.97 -17.89
N LEU A 8 3.55 -10.26 -18.78
CA LEU A 8 2.94 -9.57 -19.91
C LEU A 8 2.31 -10.56 -20.90
N ALA A 9 2.96 -11.69 -21.16
CA ALA A 9 2.47 -12.72 -22.07
C ALA A 9 1.31 -13.55 -21.47
N ARG A 10 1.09 -13.49 -20.15
CA ARG A 10 0.12 -14.33 -19.46
C ARG A 10 -1.33 -13.95 -19.77
N PHE A 11 -1.61 -12.66 -19.97
CA PHE A 11 -2.96 -12.16 -20.18
C PHE A 11 -3.00 -11.19 -21.36
N GLN A 12 -4.13 -11.11 -22.07
CA GLN A 12 -4.36 -10.14 -23.15
C GLN A 12 -4.63 -8.71 -22.63
N GLY A 13 -4.04 -8.33 -21.50
CA GLY A 13 -4.30 -7.07 -20.80
C GLY A 13 -3.34 -5.93 -21.13
N GLY A 14 -2.35 -6.16 -21.99
CA GLY A 14 -1.40 -5.12 -22.43
C GLY A 14 -0.40 -4.65 -21.37
N SER A 15 -0.42 -5.22 -20.16
CA SER A 15 0.51 -4.92 -19.07
C SER A 15 0.84 -6.18 -18.25
N PRO A 16 1.94 -6.18 -17.48
CA PRO A 16 2.30 -7.30 -16.61
C PRO A 16 1.57 -7.29 -15.25
N TYR A 17 0.59 -6.39 -15.07
CA TYR A 17 -0.03 -6.10 -13.78
C TYR A 17 -1.47 -6.59 -13.70
N ILE A 18 -1.91 -6.90 -12.48
CA ILE A 18 -3.30 -7.15 -12.13
C ILE A 18 -3.64 -6.32 -10.89
N TYR A 19 -4.91 -5.93 -10.78
CA TYR A 19 -5.43 -5.24 -9.61
C TYR A 19 -6.80 -5.81 -9.25
N PRO A 20 -7.05 -6.18 -7.97
CA PRO A 20 -8.33 -6.74 -7.57
C PRO A 20 -9.45 -5.73 -7.69
N LEU A 21 -10.62 -6.19 -8.16
CA LEU A 21 -11.86 -5.42 -8.04
C LEU A 21 -12.11 -5.15 -6.55
N TYR A 22 -12.64 -3.97 -6.23
CA TYR A 22 -12.83 -3.44 -4.88
C TYR A 22 -11.54 -3.12 -4.10
N GLY A 23 -10.38 -3.25 -4.75
CA GLY A 23 -9.10 -2.78 -4.24
C GLY A 23 -8.34 -3.77 -3.36
N LEU A 24 -7.14 -3.37 -2.92
CA LEU A 24 -6.21 -4.26 -2.22
C LEU A 24 -6.73 -4.77 -0.87
N GLY A 25 -7.77 -4.15 -0.30
CA GLY A 25 -8.45 -4.60 0.91
C GLY A 25 -9.11 -5.97 0.78
N GLU A 26 -9.39 -6.44 -0.44
CA GLU A 26 -9.93 -7.78 -0.68
C GLU A 26 -8.91 -8.89 -0.40
N LEU A 27 -7.61 -8.60 -0.55
CA LEU A 27 -6.55 -9.58 -0.29
C LEU A 27 -6.49 -10.02 1.19
N PRO A 28 -6.36 -9.12 2.18
CA PRO A 28 -6.37 -9.52 3.59
C PRO A 28 -7.70 -10.15 3.99
N GLN A 29 -8.84 -9.71 3.43
CA GLN A 29 -10.14 -10.36 3.67
C GLN A 29 -10.17 -11.81 3.17
N ALA A 30 -9.66 -12.07 1.97
CA ALA A 30 -9.60 -13.42 1.41
C ALA A 30 -8.72 -14.35 2.25
N PHE A 31 -7.56 -13.88 2.70
CA PHE A 31 -6.68 -14.68 3.58
C PHE A 31 -7.28 -14.87 4.98
N ALA A 32 -7.96 -13.86 5.54
CA ALA A 32 -8.67 -13.99 6.81
C ALA A 32 -9.78 -15.06 6.71
N ARG A 33 -10.56 -15.02 5.63
CA ARG A 33 -11.58 -16.04 5.33
C ARG A 33 -10.95 -17.43 5.20
N LEU A 34 -9.86 -17.56 4.45
CA LEU A 34 -9.16 -18.84 4.29
C LEU A 34 -8.75 -19.39 5.65
N SER A 35 -8.14 -18.57 6.50
CA SER A 35 -7.74 -18.98 7.85
C SER A 35 -8.95 -19.37 8.73
N ALA A 36 -10.08 -18.67 8.63
CA ALA A 36 -11.30 -19.02 9.36
C ALA A 36 -11.87 -20.39 8.94
N VAL A 37 -11.79 -20.74 7.65
CA VAL A 37 -12.16 -22.09 7.15
C VAL A 37 -11.34 -23.19 7.84
N TYR A 38 -10.09 -22.90 8.20
CA TYR A 38 -9.21 -23.82 8.92
C TYR A 38 -9.24 -23.62 10.45
N GLY A 39 -10.27 -22.96 10.99
CA GLY A 39 -10.50 -22.82 12.43
C GLY A 39 -9.85 -21.59 13.07
N GLY A 40 -9.32 -20.65 12.27
CA GLY A 40 -8.83 -19.36 12.77
C GLY A 40 -9.96 -18.51 13.35
N THR A 41 -9.72 -17.90 14.52
CA THR A 41 -10.65 -16.96 15.15
C THR A 41 -10.13 -15.53 14.98
N TYR A 42 -11.00 -14.63 14.55
CA TYR A 42 -10.65 -13.22 14.28
C TYR A 42 -11.34 -12.30 15.28
N MET A 43 -10.57 -11.35 15.80
CA MET A 43 -11.05 -10.28 16.67
C MET A 43 -10.63 -8.94 16.07
N LEU A 44 -11.61 -8.15 15.63
CA LEU A 44 -11.41 -6.77 15.21
C LEU A 44 -11.81 -5.84 16.35
N ASN A 45 -11.34 -4.60 16.32
CA ASN A 45 -11.60 -3.61 17.37
C ASN A 45 -11.22 -4.12 18.77
N LYS A 46 -10.09 -4.84 18.87
CA LYS A 46 -9.52 -5.36 20.11
C LYS A 46 -8.33 -4.46 20.50
N PRO A 47 -8.52 -3.50 21.42
CA PRO A 47 -7.51 -2.48 21.71
C PRO A 47 -6.40 -3.02 22.63
N GLU A 48 -5.32 -2.25 22.78
CA GLU A 48 -4.27 -2.49 23.79
C GLU A 48 -3.64 -3.89 23.75
N CYS A 49 -3.52 -4.48 22.56
CA CYS A 49 -2.86 -5.76 22.37
C CYS A 49 -1.38 -5.67 22.74
N LYS A 50 -1.02 -6.26 23.88
CA LYS A 50 0.33 -6.30 24.41
C LYS A 50 0.91 -7.70 24.29
N VAL A 51 2.06 -7.83 23.63
CA VAL A 51 2.81 -9.10 23.61
C VAL A 51 3.48 -9.30 24.97
N GLU A 52 3.23 -10.44 25.60
CA GLU A 52 3.82 -10.81 26.88
C GLU A 52 5.05 -11.68 26.68
N PHE A 53 6.08 -11.43 27.49
CA PHE A 53 7.35 -12.15 27.48
C PHE A 53 7.67 -12.72 28.87
N ASP A 54 8.35 -13.86 28.93
CA ASP A 54 8.91 -14.40 30.17
C ASP A 54 10.24 -13.73 30.55
N SER A 55 10.85 -14.20 31.64
CA SER A 55 12.15 -13.71 32.13
C SER A 55 13.30 -13.92 31.15
N ASP A 56 13.18 -14.90 30.25
CA ASP A 56 14.18 -15.22 29.24
C ASP A 56 13.95 -14.43 27.95
N GLY A 57 12.91 -13.58 27.92
CA GLY A 57 12.55 -12.75 26.77
C GLY A 57 11.80 -13.51 25.67
N LYS A 58 11.24 -14.70 25.98
CA LYS A 58 10.45 -15.48 25.04
C LYS A 58 8.97 -15.13 25.15
N VAL A 59 8.28 -15.09 24.00
CA VAL A 59 6.84 -14.83 23.94
C VAL A 59 6.06 -15.93 24.65
N ILE A 60 5.10 -15.52 25.49
CA ILE A 60 4.20 -16.41 26.23
C ILE A 60 2.71 -16.17 25.95
N GLY A 61 2.36 -15.06 25.29
CA GLY A 61 0.98 -14.74 24.94
C GLY A 61 0.78 -13.31 24.47
N VAL A 62 -0.48 -12.96 24.24
CA VAL A 62 -0.92 -11.59 23.97
C VAL A 62 -2.06 -11.26 24.93
N THR A 63 -1.94 -10.16 25.65
CA THR A 63 -2.97 -9.63 26.56
C THR A 63 -3.72 -8.48 25.90
N SER A 64 -5.03 -8.43 26.07
CA SER A 64 -5.86 -7.27 25.71
C SER A 64 -7.08 -7.23 26.62
N GLU A 65 -7.39 -6.04 27.17
CA GLU A 65 -8.54 -5.81 28.06
C GLU A 65 -8.59 -6.78 29.25
N GLY A 66 -7.43 -7.14 29.81
CA GLY A 66 -7.31 -8.04 30.96
C GLY A 66 -7.38 -9.53 30.64
N GLU A 67 -7.65 -9.91 29.39
CA GLU A 67 -7.64 -11.31 28.94
C GLU A 67 -6.34 -11.65 28.21
N THR A 68 -5.79 -12.85 28.46
CA THR A 68 -4.54 -13.30 27.83
C THR A 68 -4.75 -14.56 27.00
N ALA A 69 -4.46 -14.48 25.71
CA ALA A 69 -4.33 -15.63 24.83
C ALA A 69 -2.88 -16.14 24.85
N LYS A 70 -2.66 -17.35 25.36
CA LYS A 70 -1.31 -17.95 25.44
C LYS A 70 -0.87 -18.50 24.09
N CYS A 71 0.37 -18.25 23.71
CA CYS A 71 0.96 -18.76 22.48
C CYS A 71 2.49 -18.84 22.57
N ASN A 72 3.08 -19.67 21.70
CA ASN A 72 4.54 -19.86 21.63
C ASN A 72 5.22 -18.93 20.60
N LYS A 73 4.42 -18.32 19.71
CA LYS A 73 4.88 -17.45 18.62
C LYS A 73 3.82 -16.40 18.37
N VAL A 74 4.27 -15.19 18.04
CA VAL A 74 3.43 -14.06 17.61
C VAL A 74 3.99 -13.55 16.29
N VAL A 75 3.09 -13.22 15.38
CA VAL A 75 3.38 -12.47 14.15
C VAL A 75 2.59 -11.17 14.25
N CYS A 76 3.27 -10.04 14.14
CA CYS A 76 2.65 -8.72 14.20
C CYS A 76 3.42 -7.74 13.30
N ASP A 77 2.77 -6.65 12.92
CA ASP A 77 3.44 -5.54 12.25
C ASP A 77 4.21 -4.66 13.26
N PRO A 78 5.07 -3.74 12.78
CA PRO A 78 5.91 -2.89 13.63
C PRO A 78 5.17 -2.07 14.70
N SER A 79 3.89 -1.75 14.51
CA SER A 79 3.12 -0.92 15.46
C SER A 79 2.88 -1.59 16.81
N TYR A 80 2.89 -2.93 16.86
CA TYR A 80 2.68 -3.69 18.11
C TYR A 80 3.96 -3.91 18.93
N LEU A 81 5.14 -3.74 18.31
CA LEU A 81 6.46 -3.96 18.93
C LEU A 81 7.46 -2.90 18.44
N SER A 82 7.14 -1.63 18.68
CA SER A 82 7.92 -0.49 18.19
C SER A 82 9.34 -0.42 18.78
N ASP A 83 9.58 -1.04 19.93
CA ASP A 83 10.90 -1.17 20.58
C ASP A 83 11.77 -2.28 19.96
N LYS A 84 11.20 -3.16 19.13
CA LYS A 84 11.91 -4.27 18.47
C LYS A 84 12.15 -4.06 16.97
N VAL A 85 11.89 -2.85 16.49
CA VAL A 85 12.11 -2.47 15.09
C VAL A 85 13.01 -1.25 15.00
N LYS A 86 13.59 -1.01 13.82
CA LYS A 86 14.41 0.16 13.56
C LYS A 86 13.91 0.84 12.30
N LYS A 87 13.68 2.14 12.37
CA LYS A 87 13.36 2.95 11.19
C LYS A 87 14.49 2.85 10.15
N VAL A 88 14.13 2.46 8.93
CA VAL A 88 15.03 2.30 7.78
C VAL A 88 14.79 3.33 6.67
N GLY A 89 13.73 4.12 6.75
CA GLY A 89 13.46 5.18 5.77
C GLY A 89 12.07 5.80 5.93
N LYS A 90 11.65 6.53 4.89
CA LYS A 90 10.33 7.16 4.77
C LYS A 90 9.80 7.00 3.34
N VAL A 91 8.49 7.04 3.17
CA VAL A 91 7.81 7.06 1.86
C VAL A 91 6.87 8.24 1.83
N ALA A 92 7.01 9.08 0.81
CA ALA A 92 6.04 10.12 0.49
C ALA A 92 4.95 9.52 -0.40
N ARG A 93 3.68 9.81 -0.11
CA ARG A 93 2.53 9.41 -0.93
C ARG A 93 1.60 10.60 -1.17
N ALA A 94 1.04 10.65 -2.37
CA ALA A 94 -0.10 11.50 -2.70
C ALA A 94 -1.21 10.63 -3.26
N VAL A 95 -2.40 10.72 -2.68
CA VAL A 95 -3.63 10.14 -3.23
C VAL A 95 -4.39 11.25 -3.92
N CYS A 96 -4.59 11.12 -5.23
CA CYS A 96 -5.17 12.15 -6.09
C CYS A 96 -6.51 11.64 -6.63
N VAL A 97 -7.59 12.37 -6.39
CA VAL A 97 -8.92 12.07 -6.95
C VAL A 97 -9.11 12.90 -8.21
N MET A 98 -9.53 12.26 -9.31
CA MET A 98 -9.63 12.89 -10.62
C MET A 98 -10.96 12.54 -11.30
N SER A 99 -11.36 13.38 -12.26
CA SER A 99 -12.57 13.21 -13.07
C SER A 99 -12.31 12.77 -14.52
N HIS A 100 -11.07 12.34 -14.82
CA HIS A 100 -10.63 11.96 -16.17
C HIS A 100 -9.47 10.95 -16.09
N PRO A 101 -9.18 10.18 -17.16
CA PRO A 101 -7.99 9.35 -17.23
C PRO A 101 -6.71 10.20 -17.23
N ILE A 102 -5.58 9.60 -16.87
CA ILE A 102 -4.28 10.29 -16.97
C ILE A 102 -4.04 10.69 -18.44
N PRO A 103 -3.63 11.94 -18.75
CA PRO A 103 -3.23 12.35 -20.09
C PRO A 103 -2.24 11.39 -20.74
N ASP A 104 -2.31 11.26 -22.06
CA ASP A 104 -1.41 10.42 -22.86
C ASP A 104 -1.40 8.91 -22.51
N THR A 105 -2.45 8.43 -21.82
CA THR A 105 -2.63 6.99 -21.52
C THR A 105 -3.68 6.31 -22.40
N ASN A 106 -4.09 6.93 -23.52
CA ASN A 106 -5.12 6.41 -24.43
C ASN A 106 -6.44 6.07 -23.69
N ASP A 107 -6.88 7.00 -22.83
CA ASP A 107 -8.07 6.89 -21.99
C ASP A 107 -8.13 5.64 -21.10
N SER A 108 -6.97 5.15 -20.66
CA SER A 108 -6.88 3.93 -19.86
C SER A 108 -7.57 4.06 -18.50
N HIS A 109 -8.35 3.04 -18.13
CA HIS A 109 -9.02 2.95 -16.82
C HIS A 109 -8.08 2.60 -15.65
N SER A 110 -6.86 2.14 -15.95
CA SER A 110 -5.77 1.97 -15.01
C SER A 110 -4.43 2.06 -15.74
N ALA A 111 -3.40 2.53 -15.04
CA ALA A 111 -2.06 2.67 -15.61
C ALA A 111 -1.00 2.61 -14.51
N GLN A 112 0.21 2.20 -14.89
CA GLN A 112 1.41 2.34 -14.08
C GLN A 112 2.41 3.20 -14.86
N VAL A 113 2.84 4.30 -14.26
CA VAL A 113 3.88 5.19 -14.80
C VAL A 113 5.07 5.14 -13.85
N ILE A 114 6.26 5.00 -14.41
CA ILE A 114 7.52 4.98 -13.68
C ILE A 114 8.30 6.21 -14.14
N LEU A 115 8.65 7.09 -13.20
CA LEU A 115 9.53 8.22 -13.43
C LEU A 115 10.92 7.86 -12.90
N PRO A 116 11.89 7.53 -13.77
CA PRO A 116 13.20 7.10 -13.33
C PRO A 116 13.95 8.23 -12.61
N GLN A 117 14.61 7.91 -11.51
CA GLN A 117 15.28 8.86 -10.62
C GLN A 117 16.22 9.84 -11.35
N LYS A 118 16.92 9.37 -12.38
CA LYS A 118 17.86 10.19 -13.17
C LYS A 118 17.18 11.31 -13.95
N GLN A 119 15.93 11.11 -14.37
CA GLN A 119 15.14 12.15 -15.06
C GLN A 119 14.67 13.23 -14.09
N LEU A 120 14.64 12.92 -12.79
CA LEU A 120 14.18 13.81 -11.73
C LEU A 120 15.31 14.38 -10.86
N GLY A 121 16.57 13.98 -11.10
CA GLY A 121 17.69 14.35 -10.23
C GLY A 121 17.59 13.76 -8.82
N ARG A 122 16.90 12.62 -8.68
CA ARG A 122 16.61 11.93 -7.42
C ARG A 122 17.53 10.72 -7.19
N LYS A 123 17.49 10.17 -5.98
CA LYS A 123 18.13 8.90 -5.56
C LYS A 123 17.19 7.70 -5.67
N SER A 124 15.87 7.93 -5.73
CA SER A 124 14.86 6.89 -5.94
C SER A 124 13.93 7.24 -7.10
N ASP A 125 13.44 6.20 -7.78
CA ASP A 125 12.38 6.36 -8.76
C ASP A 125 11.10 6.83 -8.08
N MET A 126 10.21 7.44 -8.87
CA MET A 126 8.84 7.78 -8.46
C MET A 126 7.86 6.94 -9.28
N TYR A 127 6.78 6.52 -8.63
CA TYR A 127 5.75 5.67 -9.22
C TYR A 127 4.41 6.38 -9.17
N VAL A 128 3.68 6.33 -10.29
CA VAL A 128 2.27 6.73 -10.38
C VAL A 128 1.46 5.50 -10.76
N PHE A 129 0.61 5.04 -9.85
CA PHE A 129 -0.37 4.01 -10.14
C PHE A 129 -1.75 4.64 -10.23
N CYS A 130 -2.52 4.38 -11.28
CA CYS A 130 -3.89 4.83 -11.41
C CYS A 130 -4.84 3.64 -11.54
N CYS A 131 -5.97 3.73 -10.85
CA CYS A 131 -7.15 2.91 -11.07
C CYS A 131 -8.41 3.78 -11.00
N SER A 132 -9.56 3.20 -11.29
CA SER A 132 -10.78 3.98 -11.49
C SER A 132 -12.02 3.19 -11.12
N TYR A 133 -13.18 3.80 -11.35
CA TYR A 133 -14.49 3.15 -11.24
C TYR A 133 -14.59 1.78 -11.93
N ALA A 134 -13.80 1.51 -12.97
CA ALA A 134 -13.76 0.20 -13.62
C ALA A 134 -13.29 -0.94 -12.69
N HIS A 135 -12.60 -0.58 -11.60
CA HIS A 135 -12.12 -1.50 -10.57
C HIS A 135 -12.99 -1.48 -9.31
N ASN A 136 -14.15 -0.82 -9.35
CA ASN A 136 -15.06 -0.64 -8.20
C ASN A 136 -14.42 0.02 -6.97
N VAL A 137 -13.40 0.86 -7.17
CA VAL A 137 -12.73 1.61 -6.08
C VAL A 137 -13.19 3.06 -5.98
N ALA A 138 -13.97 3.53 -6.96
CA ALA A 138 -14.44 4.91 -7.03
C ALA A 138 -15.83 4.97 -7.71
N PRO A 139 -16.62 6.04 -7.47
CA PRO A 139 -17.87 6.27 -8.21
C PRO A 139 -17.66 6.39 -9.71
N LYS A 140 -18.69 6.08 -10.52
CA LYS A 140 -18.62 6.15 -11.98
C LYS A 140 -18.07 7.51 -12.47
N GLY A 141 -17.09 7.46 -13.37
CA GLY A 141 -16.41 8.64 -13.91
C GLY A 141 -15.23 9.15 -13.08
N LYS A 142 -14.99 8.59 -11.89
CA LYS A 142 -13.86 8.98 -11.04
C LYS A 142 -12.66 8.04 -11.17
N TYR A 143 -11.49 8.64 -11.03
CA TYR A 143 -10.17 8.01 -11.06
C TYR A 143 -9.44 8.33 -9.76
N ILE A 144 -8.59 7.40 -9.33
CA ILE A 144 -7.72 7.56 -8.17
C ILE A 144 -6.29 7.26 -8.66
N ALA A 145 -5.41 8.25 -8.51
CA ALA A 145 -3.99 8.09 -8.77
C ALA A 145 -3.19 8.15 -7.46
N PHE A 146 -2.20 7.27 -7.34
CA PHE A 146 -1.29 7.16 -6.22
C PHE A 146 0.10 7.53 -6.71
N VAL A 147 0.59 8.70 -6.32
CA VAL A 147 1.98 9.12 -6.59
C VAL A 147 2.81 8.78 -5.36
N SER A 148 3.93 8.09 -5.54
CA SER A 148 4.78 7.68 -4.41
C SER A 148 6.25 7.60 -4.76
N ALA A 149 7.10 7.90 -3.77
CA ALA A 149 8.54 7.78 -3.85
C ALA A 149 9.14 7.54 -2.45
N GLU A 150 10.37 7.03 -2.38
CA GLU A 150 11.13 7.09 -1.13
C GLU A 150 11.38 8.55 -0.78
N ALA A 151 11.05 8.96 0.45
CA ALA A 151 11.14 10.37 0.81
C ALA A 151 12.61 10.77 1.00
N GLU A 152 13.06 11.72 0.19
CA GLU A 152 14.39 12.34 0.28
C GLU A 152 14.33 13.65 1.10
N THR A 153 13.13 14.16 1.35
CA THR A 153 12.85 15.37 2.14
C THR A 153 11.65 15.15 3.09
N ASP A 154 11.34 16.14 3.93
CA ASP A 154 10.12 16.17 4.75
C ASP A 154 8.96 16.94 4.08
N ASN A 155 9.08 17.32 2.79
CA ASN A 155 8.05 18.04 2.05
C ASN A 155 7.49 17.17 0.89
N PRO A 156 6.49 16.30 1.16
CA PRO A 156 5.96 15.39 0.15
C PRO A 156 5.30 16.12 -1.03
N GLU A 157 4.72 17.30 -0.84
CA GLU A 157 4.06 18.06 -1.90
C GLU A 157 5.07 18.51 -2.97
N GLN A 158 6.17 19.12 -2.54
CA GLN A 158 7.25 19.52 -3.45
C GLN A 158 7.88 18.30 -4.12
N GLU A 159 8.08 17.24 -3.34
CA GLU A 159 8.79 16.05 -3.78
C GLU A 159 8.02 15.24 -4.83
N LEU A 160 6.70 15.13 -4.66
CA LEU A 160 5.82 14.37 -5.54
C LEU A 160 5.24 15.20 -6.69
N LYS A 161 5.49 16.52 -6.71
CA LYS A 161 5.01 17.43 -7.75
C LYS A 161 5.25 16.92 -9.18
N PRO A 162 6.43 16.38 -9.55
CA PRO A 162 6.64 15.86 -10.91
C PRO A 162 5.65 14.76 -11.32
N GLY A 163 5.24 13.89 -10.40
CA GLY A 163 4.26 12.85 -10.67
C GLY A 163 2.82 13.37 -10.66
N VAL A 164 2.51 14.34 -9.79
CA VAL A 164 1.21 15.01 -9.74
C VAL A 164 0.96 15.83 -11.01
N ASP A 165 1.98 16.51 -11.53
CA ASP A 165 1.87 17.32 -12.75
C ASP A 165 1.49 16.49 -13.99
N LEU A 166 1.80 15.19 -14.01
CA LEU A 166 1.39 14.27 -15.09
C LEU A 166 -0.11 13.98 -15.08
N LEU A 167 -0.80 14.23 -13.96
CA LEU A 167 -2.19 13.84 -13.79
C LEU A 167 -3.17 14.78 -14.51
N GLY A 168 -2.77 16.00 -14.89
CA GLY A 168 -3.70 17.00 -15.39
C GLY A 168 -4.50 17.65 -14.25
N SER A 169 -5.81 17.90 -14.44
CA SER A 169 -6.64 18.50 -13.38
C SER A 169 -6.97 17.48 -12.29
N VAL A 170 -6.71 17.85 -11.04
CA VAL A 170 -6.99 17.01 -9.87
C VAL A 170 -8.09 17.66 -9.04
N ASP A 171 -9.10 16.87 -8.65
CA ASP A 171 -10.22 17.35 -7.85
C ASP A 171 -9.80 17.58 -6.39
N GLU A 172 -9.00 16.65 -5.84
CA GLU A 172 -8.54 16.67 -4.46
C GLU A 172 -7.23 15.87 -4.31
N ILE A 173 -6.33 16.31 -3.43
CA ILE A 173 -5.06 15.62 -3.16
C ILE A 173 -4.83 15.46 -1.66
N PHE A 174 -4.49 14.24 -1.25
CA PHE A 174 -4.10 13.90 0.11
C PHE A 174 -2.63 13.51 0.15
N TYR A 175 -1.80 14.31 0.82
CA TYR A 175 -0.38 14.03 1.01
C TYR A 175 -0.12 13.39 2.38
N ASP A 176 0.66 12.31 2.38
CA ASP A 176 1.09 11.62 3.59
C ASP A 176 2.56 11.22 3.50
N THR A 177 3.20 11.08 4.66
CA THR A 177 4.53 10.47 4.78
C THR A 177 4.49 9.37 5.80
N TYR A 178 5.03 8.20 5.43
CA TYR A 178 5.03 7.01 6.28
C TYR A 178 6.46 6.56 6.58
N ASP A 179 6.72 6.24 7.84
CA ASP A 179 7.98 5.63 8.24
C ASP A 179 8.05 4.18 7.75
N ARG A 180 9.24 3.78 7.30
CA ARG A 180 9.58 2.39 7.00
C ARG A 180 10.43 1.86 8.16
N TYR A 181 10.07 0.67 8.64
CA TYR A 181 10.72 -0.06 9.72
C TYR A 181 11.23 -1.41 9.23
#